data_AF-A0A8J4SKU4-F1
#
_entry.id   AF-A0A8J4SKU4-F1
#
_cell.length_a   1.000
_cell.length_b   1.000
_cell.length_c   1.000
_cell.angle_alpha   90.00
_cell.angle_beta   90.00
_cell.angle_gamma   90.00
#
_symmetry.space_group_name_H-M   'P 1'
#
loop_
_entity.id
_entity.type
_entity.pdbx_description
1 polymer ?
#
loop_
_entity_poly.entity_id
_entity_poly.type
_entity_poly.pdbx_seq_one_letter_code
_entity_poly.pdbx_strand_id
1 'polypeptide(L)'
;MAERKTVKLPDTDNTSLTCAARILAYECADANLEFMRCKQRDANPRACLVQGEKVTAAVLKTLREVDTHCGETYSAYKKALKKNWHRIDETRKEQAALEECWRQHKGYNQTEEN
;
A
#
# COMPACT_ATOMS: atom_id res chain seq x y z
N MET A 1 -33.95 -1.94 -12.49
CA MET A 1 -33.16 -1.14 -11.53
C MET A 1 -31.86 -1.91 -11.30
N ALA A 2 -30.71 -1.37 -11.69
CA ALA A 2 -29.44 -2.06 -11.50
C ALA A 2 -29.06 -2.05 -10.01
N GLU A 3 -28.74 -3.22 -9.46
CA GLU A 3 -28.30 -3.38 -8.09
C GLU A 3 -26.99 -2.61 -7.87
N ARG A 4 -27.01 -1.63 -6.96
CA ARG A 4 -25.84 -0.82 -6.62
C ARG A 4 -24.85 -1.71 -5.88
N LYS A 5 -23.88 -2.29 -6.58
CA LYS A 5 -22.75 -2.98 -5.94
C LYS A 5 -22.14 -2.04 -4.91
N THR A 6 -22.17 -2.43 -3.64
CA THR A 6 -21.52 -1.70 -2.56
C THR A 6 -20.02 -1.81 -2.76
N VAL A 7 -19.38 -0.71 -3.17
CA VAL A 7 -17.92 -0.67 -3.28
C VAL A 7 -17.36 -0.64 -1.87
N LYS A 8 -16.86 -1.79 -1.38
CA LYS A 8 -16.09 -1.83 -0.14
C LYS A 8 -14.78 -1.10 -0.36
N LEU A 9 -14.56 -0.01 0.38
CA LEU A 9 -13.29 0.70 0.39
C LEU A 9 -12.26 -0.12 1.21
N PRO A 10 -10.97 -0.08 0.82
CA PRO A 10 -9.92 -0.72 1.63
C PRO A 10 -9.76 0.01 2.95
N ASP A 11 -9.25 -0.69 3.97
CA ASP A 11 -8.96 -0.08 5.26
C ASP A 11 -7.76 0.87 5.14
N THR A 12 -7.95 2.13 5.53
CA THR A 12 -6.90 3.18 5.51
C THR A 12 -6.52 3.65 6.91
N ASP A 13 -6.75 2.84 7.94
CA ASP A 13 -6.31 3.16 9.30
C ASP A 13 -4.78 3.08 9.42
N ASN A 14 -4.24 3.67 10.49
CA ASN A 14 -2.79 3.70 10.75
C ASN A 14 -2.16 2.29 10.66
N THR A 15 -2.81 1.25 11.18
CA THR A 15 -2.28 -0.12 11.13
C THR A 15 -2.19 -0.60 9.69
N SER A 16 -3.27 -0.44 8.92
CA SER A 16 -3.34 -0.91 7.54
C SER A 16 -2.29 -0.23 6.67
N LEU A 17 -2.14 1.09 6.79
CA LEU A 17 -1.12 1.85 6.06
C LEU A 17 0.30 1.47 6.50
N THR A 18 0.54 1.30 7.80
CA THR A 18 1.86 0.91 8.33
C THR A 18 2.26 -0.49 7.82
N CYS A 19 1.34 -1.45 7.84
CA CYS A 19 1.58 -2.80 7.33
C CYS A 19 1.95 -2.78 5.84
N ALA A 20 1.25 -1.98 5.03
CA ALA A 20 1.45 -1.92 3.59
C ALA A 20 2.56 -0.96 3.16
N ALA A 21 3.20 -0.22 4.08
CA ALA A 21 4.08 0.90 3.76
C ALA A 21 5.20 0.56 2.76
N ARG A 22 5.83 -0.61 2.87
CA ARG A 22 6.90 -1.02 1.94
C ARG A 22 6.39 -1.40 0.55
N ILE A 23 5.21 -2.02 0.48
CA ILE A 23 4.53 -2.28 -0.78
C ILE A 23 4.15 -0.95 -1.45
N LEU A 24 3.53 -0.05 -0.70
CA LEU A 24 3.14 1.28 -1.19
C LEU A 24 4.35 2.10 -1.65
N ALA A 25 5.49 2.00 -0.94
CA ALA A 25 6.72 2.69 -1.32
C ALA A 25 7.22 2.27 -2.71
N TYR A 26 7.05 1.00 -3.09
CA TYR A 26 7.43 0.49 -4.40
C TYR A 26 6.35 0.74 -5.46
N GLU A 27 5.12 0.29 -5.22
CA GLU A 27 4.03 0.36 -6.19
C GLU A 27 3.56 1.80 -6.50
N CYS A 28 3.69 2.72 -5.54
CA CYS A 28 3.26 4.11 -5.70
C CYS A 28 4.44 5.08 -5.90
N ALA A 29 5.66 4.58 -6.16
CA ALA A 29 6.88 5.38 -6.20
C ALA A 29 6.78 6.56 -7.19
N ASP A 30 6.28 6.31 -8.40
CA ASP A 30 6.19 7.33 -9.45
C ASP A 30 5.22 8.46 -9.08
N ALA A 31 4.01 8.11 -8.62
CA ALA A 31 3.01 9.09 -8.20
C ALA A 31 3.52 9.93 -7.00
N ASN A 32 4.18 9.27 -6.04
CA ASN A 32 4.78 9.94 -4.90
C ASN A 32 5.89 10.91 -5.34
N LEU A 33 6.76 10.48 -6.25
CA LEU A 33 7.86 11.31 -6.75
C LEU A 33 7.35 12.53 -7.52
N GLU A 34 6.32 12.37 -8.36
CA GLU A 34 5.67 13.50 -9.04
C GLU A 34 5.10 14.52 -8.04
N PHE A 35 4.40 14.04 -7.01
CA PHE A 35 3.84 14.90 -5.97
C PHE A 35 4.93 15.64 -5.19
N MET A 36 5.99 14.95 -4.78
CA MET A 36 7.11 15.55 -4.06
C MET A 36 7.86 16.58 -4.91
N ARG A 37 8.10 16.30 -6.19
CA ARG A 37 8.68 17.28 -7.13
C ARG A 37 7.78 18.51 -7.31
N CYS A 38 6.47 18.33 -7.36
CA CYS A 38 5.53 19.46 -7.40
C CYS A 38 5.64 20.33 -6.15
N LYS A 39 5.62 19.71 -4.95
CA LYS A 39 5.73 20.41 -3.67
C LYS A 39 7.08 21.11 -3.45
N GLN A 40 8.16 20.60 -4.04
CA GLN A 40 9.46 21.27 -4.01
C GLN A 40 9.49 22.55 -4.86
N ARG A 41 8.70 22.61 -5.94
CA ARG A 41 8.61 23.80 -6.80
C ARG A 41 7.63 24.85 -6.26
N ASP A 42 6.53 24.40 -5.64
CA ASP A 42 5.49 25.29 -5.14
C ASP A 42 5.02 24.88 -3.73
N ALA A 43 5.20 25.80 -2.77
CA ALA A 43 4.77 25.62 -1.39
C ALA A 43 3.24 25.62 -1.25
N ASN A 44 2.50 26.21 -2.20
CA ASN A 44 1.04 26.27 -2.18
C ASN A 44 0.44 24.85 -2.28
N PRO A 45 -0.32 24.39 -1.27
CA PRO A 45 -0.92 23.06 -1.30
C PRO A 45 -1.94 22.86 -2.43
N ARG A 46 -2.57 23.94 -2.94
CA ARG A 46 -3.56 23.83 -4.02
C ARG A 46 -2.95 23.55 -5.40
N ALA A 47 -1.69 23.92 -5.61
CA ALA A 47 -1.02 23.76 -6.89
C ALA A 47 -0.75 22.29 -7.27
N CYS A 48 -0.72 21.39 -6.28
CA CYS A 48 -0.35 19.98 -6.47
C CYS A 48 -1.50 19.00 -6.19
N LEU A 49 -2.76 19.47 -6.20
CA LEU A 49 -3.93 18.62 -5.89
C LEU A 49 -4.07 17.46 -6.87
N VAL A 50 -3.87 17.71 -8.16
CA VAL A 50 -3.96 16.67 -9.20
C VAL A 50 -2.97 15.53 -8.94
N GLN A 51 -1.73 15.85 -8.54
CA GLN A 51 -0.73 14.85 -8.19
C GLN A 51 -1.08 14.13 -6.88
N GLY A 52 -1.65 14.85 -5.89
CA GLY A 52 -2.13 14.24 -4.65
C GLY A 52 -3.29 13.26 -4.86
N GLU A 53 -4.20 13.56 -5.80
CA GLU A 53 -5.27 12.65 -6.21
C GLU A 53 -4.71 11.37 -6.85
N LYS A 54 -3.68 11.49 -7.70
CA LYS A 54 -2.99 10.31 -8.27
C LYS A 54 -2.35 9.44 -7.19
N VAL A 55 -1.68 10.04 -6.20
CA VAL A 55 -1.12 9.32 -5.05
C VAL A 55 -2.21 8.56 -4.30
N THR A 56 -3.32 9.24 -3.99
CA THR A 56 -4.45 8.65 -3.27
C THR A 56 -5.06 7.48 -4.05
N ALA A 57 -5.26 7.66 -5.36
CA ALA A 57 -5.77 6.60 -6.24
C ALA A 57 -4.83 5.38 -6.29
N ALA A 58 -3.52 5.60 -6.39
CA ALA A 58 -2.51 4.54 -6.40
C ALA A 58 -2.52 3.74 -5.08
N VAL A 59 -2.59 4.44 -3.93
CA VAL A 59 -2.66 3.80 -2.61
C VAL A 59 -3.95 2.98 -2.45
N LEU A 60 -5.12 3.57 -2.78
CA LEU A 60 -6.39 2.86 -2.64
C LEU A 60 -6.49 1.64 -3.57
N LYS A 61 -5.94 1.73 -4.78
CA LYS A 61 -5.85 0.58 -5.69
C LYS A 61 -4.97 -0.52 -5.09
N THR A 62 -3.77 -0.18 -4.65
CA THR A 62 -2.81 -1.14 -4.09
C THR A 62 -3.35 -1.81 -2.84
N LEU A 63 -3.97 -1.06 -1.91
CA LEU A 63 -4.56 -1.65 -0.71
C LEU A 63 -5.67 -2.66 -1.02
N ARG A 64 -6.52 -2.39 -2.02
CA ARG A 64 -7.53 -3.36 -2.49
C ARG A 64 -6.89 -4.62 -3.03
N GLU A 65 -5.81 -4.49 -3.81
CA GLU A 65 -5.09 -5.64 -4.36
C GLU A 65 -4.44 -6.46 -3.23
N VAL A 66 -3.81 -5.81 -2.24
CA VAL A 66 -3.23 -6.48 -1.07
C VAL A 66 -4.30 -7.23 -0.28
N ASP A 67 -5.45 -6.60 0.01
CA ASP A 67 -6.56 -7.27 0.70
C ASP A 67 -7.11 -8.46 -0.10
N THR A 68 -7.15 -8.36 -1.44
CA THR A 68 -7.72 -9.40 -2.31
C THR A 68 -6.78 -10.59 -2.49
N HIS A 69 -5.49 -10.35 -2.67
CA HIS A 69 -4.52 -11.39 -3.02
C HIS A 69 -3.70 -11.89 -1.84
N CYS A 70 -3.43 -11.03 -0.85
CA CYS A 70 -2.59 -11.32 0.31
C CYS A 70 -3.32 -11.10 1.64
N GLY A 71 -4.66 -11.11 1.64
CA GLY A 71 -5.50 -10.75 2.79
C GLY A 71 -5.21 -11.53 4.08
N GLU A 72 -4.83 -12.81 3.98
CA GLU A 72 -4.47 -13.63 5.15
C GLU A 72 -3.18 -13.14 5.82
N THR A 73 -2.08 -13.05 5.07
CA THR A 73 -0.79 -12.55 5.58
C THR A 73 -0.90 -11.10 6.04
N TYR A 74 -1.69 -10.29 5.34
CA TYR A 74 -1.93 -8.89 5.70
C TYR A 74 -2.69 -8.76 7.02
N SER A 75 -3.74 -9.56 7.23
CA SER A 75 -4.50 -9.59 8.48
C SER A 75 -3.67 -10.10 9.66
N ALA A 76 -2.83 -11.12 9.43
CA ALA A 76 -1.90 -11.61 10.43
C ALA A 76 -0.90 -10.53 10.85
N TYR A 77 -0.35 -9.79 9.90
CA TYR A 77 0.58 -8.69 10.19
C TYR A 77 -0.11 -7.52 10.93
N LYS A 78 -1.33 -7.13 10.51
CA LYS A 78 -2.14 -6.14 11.25
C LYS A 78 -2.35 -6.55 12.71
N LYS A 79 -2.66 -7.83 12.96
CA LYS A 79 -2.86 -8.36 14.32
C LYS A 79 -1.57 -8.33 15.13
N ALA A 80 -0.44 -8.70 14.53
CA ALA A 80 0.86 -8.68 15.19
C ALA A 80 1.29 -7.25 15.56
N LEU A 81 1.12 -6.28 14.65
CA LEU A 81 1.42 -4.87 14.94
C LEU A 81 0.56 -4.31 16.06
N LYS A 82 -0.76 -4.60 16.07
CA LYS A 82 -1.65 -4.17 17.15
C LYS A 82 -1.25 -4.78 18.51
N LYS A 83 -0.83 -6.04 18.52
CA LYS A 83 -0.38 -6.73 19.74
C LYS A 83 0.92 -6.13 20.30
N ASN A 84 1.83 -5.72 19.43
CA ASN A 84 3.16 -5.23 19.79
C ASN A 84 3.27 -3.70 19.75
N TRP A 85 2.17 -2.96 19.97
CA TRP A 85 2.18 -1.49 20.06
C TRP A 85 2.81 -0.79 18.83
N HIS A 86 2.59 -1.35 17.64
CA HIS A 86 3.17 -0.90 16.38
C HIS A 86 4.70 -0.95 16.29
N ARG A 87 5.36 -1.77 17.12
CA ARG A 87 6.80 -2.06 17.01
C ARG A 87 7.08 -3.02 15.87
N ILE A 88 7.51 -2.45 14.74
CA ILE A 88 7.79 -3.18 13.49
C ILE A 88 8.95 -4.18 13.68
N ASP A 89 9.91 -3.84 14.53
CA ASP A 89 11.04 -4.70 14.90
C ASP A 89 10.60 -6.04 15.53
N GLU A 90 9.48 -6.07 16.23
CA GLU A 90 8.93 -7.29 16.86
C GLU A 90 8.00 -8.10 15.94
N THR A 91 7.78 -7.64 14.71
CA THR A 91 6.79 -8.21 13.76
C THR A 91 7.40 -8.51 12.39
N ARG A 92 8.73 -8.63 12.33
CA ARG A 92 9.48 -8.89 11.08
C ARG A 92 9.09 -10.19 10.39
N LYS A 93 8.66 -11.21 11.16
CA LYS A 93 8.22 -12.48 10.61
C LYS A 93 6.96 -12.31 9.76
N GLU A 94 5.94 -11.64 10.30
CA GLU A 94 4.69 -11.37 9.61
C GLU A 94 4.89 -10.38 8.45
N GLN A 95 5.77 -9.39 8.64
CA GLN A 95 6.18 -8.48 7.57
C GLN A 95 6.78 -9.25 6.38
N ALA A 96 7.74 -10.15 6.62
CA ALA A 96 8.38 -10.94 5.58
C ALA A 96 7.38 -11.85 4.85
N ALA A 97 6.42 -12.44 5.58
CA ALA A 97 5.35 -13.26 5.00
C ALA A 97 4.45 -12.45 4.05
N LEU A 98 4.07 -11.22 4.44
CA LEU A 98 3.29 -10.32 3.58
C LEU A 98 4.07 -9.92 2.32
N GLU A 99 5.33 -9.53 2.49
CA GLU A 99 6.19 -9.14 1.35
C GLU A 99 6.43 -10.30 0.38
N GLU A 100 6.56 -11.52 0.89
CA GLU A 100 6.71 -12.72 0.06
C GLU A 100 5.44 -13.01 -0.73
N CYS A 101 4.26 -12.98 -0.08
CA CYS A 101 2.99 -13.11 -0.79
C CYS A 101 2.86 -12.07 -1.90
N TRP A 102 3.22 -10.80 -1.62
CA TRP A 102 3.14 -9.74 -2.61
C TRP A 102 4.11 -9.95 -3.79
N ARG A 103 5.36 -10.34 -3.52
CA ARG A 103 6.33 -10.67 -4.58
C ARG A 103 5.83 -11.80 -5.48
N GLN A 104 5.26 -12.84 -4.89
CA GLN A 104 4.69 -13.96 -5.64
C GLN A 104 3.49 -13.52 -6.48
N HIS A 105 2.58 -12.71 -5.93
CA HIS A 105 1.43 -12.17 -6.66
C HIS A 105 1.84 -11.31 -7.86
N LYS A 106 2.85 -10.45 -7.70
CA LYS A 106 3.34 -9.55 -8.76
C LYS A 106 4.32 -10.23 -9.73
N GLY A 107 4.82 -11.41 -9.42
CA GLY A 107 5.77 -12.14 -10.27
C GLY A 107 7.20 -11.62 -10.22
N TYR A 108 7.59 -10.86 -9.19
CA TYR A 108 8.93 -10.25 -9.09
C TYR A 108 10.09 -11.25 -8.94
N ASN A 109 9.79 -12.52 -8.65
CA ASN A 109 10.80 -13.58 -8.52
C ASN A 109 11.20 -14.21 -9.87
N GLN A 110 10.67 -13.73 -11.00
CA GLN A 110 11.11 -14.15 -12.32
C GLN A 110 12.39 -13.38 -12.69
N THR A 111 13.55 -13.97 -12.39
CA THR A 111 14.79 -13.64 -13.12
C THR A 111 14.55 -13.92 -14.60
N GLU A 112 14.70 -12.89 -15.43
CA GLU A 112 14.81 -13.07 -16.87
C GLU A 112 16.01 -13.99 -17.14
N GLU A 113 15.75 -15.25 -17.49
CA GLU A 113 16.73 -16.08 -18.20
C GLU A 113 16.89 -15.48 -19.60
N ASN A 114 17.99 -14.76 -19.81
CA ASN A 114 18.61 -14.52 -21.12
C ASN A 114 20.02 -15.09 -21.09
#